data_AF-A0A259NMX5-F1
#
_entry.id   AF-A0A259NMX5-F1
#
_cell.length_a   1.000
_cell.length_b   1.000
_cell.length_c   1.000
_cell.angle_alpha   90.00
_cell.angle_beta   90.00
_cell.angle_gamma   90.00
#
_symmetry.space_group_name_H-M   'P 1'
#
loop_
_entity.id
_entity.type
_entity.pdbx_description
1 polymer ?
#
loop_
_entity_poly.entity_id
_entity_poly.type
_entity_poly.pdbx_seq_one_letter_code
_entity_poly.pdbx_strand_id
1 'polypeptide(L)'
;MALEPITAALELGKGLIDKFWPDASEAERQKVNAFLAVFTAQADIIKTEAASSHWLAANWRPLLMLTFGGLIVARWFGWAAPNLSQEEYLALWNIVEFGIGG
;
A
#
# COMPACT_ATOMS: atom_id res chain seq x y z
N MET A 1 5.23 9.46 20.81
CA MET A 1 4.58 8.22 21.30
C MET A 1 3.63 7.59 20.26
N ALA A 2 3.89 7.72 18.94
CA ALA A 2 3.02 7.17 17.88
C ALA A 2 3.67 6.01 17.10
N LEU A 3 4.73 5.41 17.67
CA LEU A 3 5.42 4.22 17.15
C LEU A 3 4.81 2.92 17.71
N GLU A 4 4.08 3.02 18.82
CA GLU A 4 3.53 1.89 19.57
C GLU A 4 2.63 0.92 18.76
N PRO A 5 1.65 1.35 17.94
CA PRO A 5 0.69 0.39 17.37
C PRO A 5 1.28 -0.48 16.24
N ILE A 6 2.15 0.09 15.40
CA ILE A 6 2.81 -0.65 14.31
C ILE A 6 3.89 -1.56 14.89
N THR A 7 4.69 -1.05 15.83
CA THR A 7 5.72 -1.86 16.51
C THR A 7 5.09 -2.99 17.32
N ALA A 8 4.00 -2.72 18.05
CA ALA A 8 3.27 -3.74 18.79
C ALA A 8 2.67 -4.80 17.86
N ALA A 9 2.10 -4.42 16.72
CA ALA A 9 1.62 -5.37 15.72
C ALA A 9 2.77 -6.21 15.11
N LEU A 10 3.94 -5.61 14.90
CA LEU A 10 5.15 -6.30 14.43
C LEU A 10 5.67 -7.31 15.46
N GLU A 11 5.68 -6.94 16.74
CA GLU A 11 6.11 -7.82 17.84
C GLU A 11 5.12 -8.97 18.07
N LEU A 12 3.82 -8.70 18.00
CA LEU A 12 2.78 -9.73 17.99
C LEU A 12 2.96 -10.68 16.79
N GLY A 13 3.21 -10.13 15.60
CA GLY A 13 3.49 -10.91 14.39
C GLY A 13 4.72 -11.80 14.55
N LYS A 14 5.84 -11.27 15.09
CA LYS A 14 7.06 -12.04 15.37
C LYS A 14 6.81 -13.18 16.36
N GLY A 15 6.10 -12.91 17.46
CA GLY A 15 5.76 -13.93 18.44
C GLY A 15 4.84 -15.03 17.88
N LEU A 16 3.96 -14.69 16.95
CA LEU A 16 3.12 -15.67 16.24
C LEU A 16 3.94 -16.52 15.25
N ILE A 17 4.87 -15.91 14.52
CA ILE A 17 5.79 -16.62 13.62
C ILE A 17 6.62 -17.65 14.41
N ASP A 18 7.18 -17.26 15.55
CA ASP A 18 8.00 -18.17 16.36
C ASP A 18 7.19 -19.34 16.97
N LYS A 19 5.91 -19.11 17.27
CA LYS A 19 5.04 -20.13 17.88
C LYS A 19 4.48 -21.13 16.87
N PHE A 20 4.11 -20.67 15.67
CA PHE A 20 3.48 -21.52 14.66
C PHE A 20 4.48 -22.07 13.64
N TRP A 21 5.65 -21.44 13.52
CA TRP A 21 6.68 -21.84 12.57
C TRP A 21 8.09 -21.84 13.20
N PRO A 22 8.37 -22.80 14.10
CA PRO A 22 9.68 -22.94 14.73
C PRO A 22 10.82 -23.31 13.75
N ASP A 23 10.53 -24.07 12.68
CA ASP A 23 11.49 -24.54 11.65
C ASP A 23 11.29 -23.86 10.28
N ALA A 24 11.18 -22.53 10.25
CA ALA A 24 11.22 -21.78 8.98
C ALA A 24 12.67 -21.76 8.61
N SER A 25 12.99 -22.28 7.41
CA SER A 25 14.36 -22.24 6.90
C SER A 25 14.91 -20.83 7.15
N GLU A 26 16.14 -20.69 7.63
CA GLU A 26 16.72 -19.37 7.93
C GLU A 26 16.59 -18.40 6.74
N ALA A 27 16.55 -18.96 5.51
CA ALA A 27 16.26 -18.27 4.27
C ALA A 27 14.84 -17.65 4.20
N GLU A 28 13.79 -18.31 4.70
CA GLU A 28 12.44 -17.76 4.77
C GLU A 28 12.32 -16.66 5.83
N ARG A 29 12.95 -16.86 7.00
CA ARG A 29 13.02 -15.81 8.03
C ARG A 29 13.74 -14.56 7.52
N GLN A 30 14.83 -14.72 6.77
CA GLN A 30 15.53 -13.60 6.12
C GLN A 30 14.67 -12.89 5.09
N LYS A 31 13.91 -13.62 4.25
CA LYS A 31 12.99 -13.02 3.28
C LYS A 31 11.87 -12.22 3.95
N VAL A 32 11.27 -12.78 5.00
CA VAL A 32 10.22 -12.09 5.78
C VAL A 32 10.80 -10.84 6.46
N ASN A 33 11.98 -10.93 7.07
CA ASN A 33 12.62 -9.78 7.69
C ASN A 33 12.99 -8.69 6.68
N ALA A 34 13.49 -9.06 5.49
CA ALA A 34 13.78 -8.13 4.41
C ALA A 34 12.50 -7.46 3.89
N PHE A 35 11.42 -8.23 3.71
CA PHE A 35 10.11 -7.71 3.33
C PHE A 35 9.57 -6.73 4.38
N LEU A 36 9.60 -7.11 5.66
CA LEU A 36 9.16 -6.26 6.76
C LEU A 36 9.97 -4.97 6.85
N ALA A 37 11.29 -5.03 6.64
CA ALA A 37 12.16 -3.86 6.64
C ALA A 37 11.82 -2.88 5.50
N VAL A 38 11.60 -3.40 4.29
CA VAL A 38 11.17 -2.57 3.15
C VAL A 38 9.78 -1.98 3.40
N PHE A 39 8.85 -2.80 3.89
CA PHE A 39 7.47 -2.37 4.18
C PHE A 39 7.43 -1.27 5.26
N THR A 40 8.19 -1.44 6.35
CA THR A 40 8.28 -0.41 7.41
C THR A 40 8.91 0.88 6.91
N ALA A 41 9.98 0.80 6.10
CA ALA A 41 10.58 1.98 5.48
C ALA A 41 9.59 2.73 4.58
N GLN A 42 8.79 2.02 3.78
CA GLN A 42 7.74 2.64 2.96
C GLN A 42 6.64 3.27 3.82
N ALA A 43 6.18 2.58 4.87
CA ALA A 43 5.18 3.11 5.78
C ALA A 43 5.66 4.38 6.51
N ASP A 44 6.94 4.43 6.89
CA ASP A 44 7.53 5.61 7.51
C ASP A 44 7.62 6.81 6.55
N ILE A 45 7.93 6.57 5.26
CA ILE A 45 7.86 7.62 4.23
C ILE A 45 6.43 8.16 4.14
N ILE A 46 5.43 7.29 4.02
CA ILE A 46 4.01 7.69 3.93
C ILE A 46 3.60 8.50 5.16
N LYS A 47 3.99 8.05 6.36
CA LYS A 47 3.69 8.73 7.61
C LYS A 47 4.36 10.11 7.67
N THR A 48 5.59 10.21 7.19
CA THR A 48 6.33 11.48 7.12
C THR A 48 5.69 12.44 6.11
N GLU A 49 5.29 11.95 4.94
CA GLU A 49 4.56 12.70 3.92
C GLU A 49 3.23 13.22 4.48
N ALA A 50 2.45 12.35 5.12
CA ALA A 50 1.16 12.68 5.73
C ALA A 50 1.29 13.64 6.92
N ALA A 51 2.35 13.55 7.72
CA ALA A 51 2.62 14.43 8.84
C ALA A 51 3.29 15.76 8.42
N SER A 52 3.66 15.91 7.14
CA SER A 52 4.29 17.11 6.62
C SER A 52 3.36 18.32 6.74
N SER A 53 3.92 19.47 7.14
CA SER A 53 3.20 20.75 7.13
C SER A 53 2.97 21.28 5.71
N HIS A 54 3.63 20.69 4.70
CA HIS A 54 3.46 21.07 3.30
C HIS A 54 2.22 20.40 2.71
N TRP A 55 1.19 21.21 2.41
CA TRP A 55 -0.13 20.72 1.97
C TRP A 55 -0.08 19.74 0.80
N LEU A 56 0.77 19.98 -0.21
CA LEU A 56 0.87 19.10 -1.37
C LEU A 56 1.46 17.73 -0.99
N ALA A 57 2.42 17.70 -0.07
CA ALA A 57 3.06 16.46 0.38
C ALA A 57 2.11 15.62 1.24
N ALA A 58 1.26 16.27 2.04
CA ALA A 58 0.26 15.57 2.86
C ALA A 58 -0.93 15.06 2.03
N ASN A 59 -1.33 15.79 0.98
CA ASN A 59 -2.59 15.52 0.27
C ASN A 59 -2.44 14.81 -1.09
N TRP A 60 -1.26 14.70 -1.68
CA TRP A 60 -1.13 14.13 -3.05
C TRP A 60 -1.62 12.68 -3.15
N ARG A 61 -1.35 11.81 -2.16
CA ARG A 61 -1.84 10.43 -2.14
C ARG A 61 -3.37 10.35 -2.08
N PRO A 62 -4.05 10.99 -1.10
CA PRO A 62 -5.51 11.10 -1.10
C PRO A 62 -6.10 11.68 -2.38
N LEU A 63 -5.46 12.73 -2.95
CA LEU A 63 -5.93 13.34 -4.19
C LEU A 63 -5.86 12.37 -5.37
N LEU A 64 -4.79 11.56 -5.48
CA LEU A 64 -4.72 10.50 -6.50
C LEU A 64 -5.80 9.44 -6.27
N MET A 65 -6.07 9.04 -5.03
CA MET A 65 -7.14 8.07 -4.73
C MET A 65 -8.52 8.60 -5.12
N LEU A 66 -8.82 9.86 -4.80
CA LEU A 66 -10.06 10.52 -5.20
C LEU A 66 -10.15 10.66 -6.73
N THR A 67 -9.02 10.90 -7.40
CA THR A 67 -8.96 10.99 -8.87
C THR A 67 -9.26 9.64 -9.51
N PHE A 68 -8.65 8.55 -9.03
CA PHE A 68 -8.95 7.19 -9.50
C PHE A 68 -10.39 6.78 -9.21
N GLY A 69 -10.90 7.06 -8.00
CA GLY A 69 -12.32 6.87 -7.67
C GLY A 69 -13.24 7.64 -8.61
N GLY A 70 -12.91 8.90 -8.90
CA GLY A 70 -13.62 9.73 -9.87
C GLY A 70 -13.61 9.16 -11.29
N LEU A 71 -12.47 8.63 -11.76
CA LEU A 71 -12.38 7.98 -13.07
C LEU A 71 -13.22 6.70 -13.15
N ILE A 72 -13.26 5.91 -12.07
CA ILE A 72 -14.13 4.72 -11.98
C ILE A 72 -15.59 5.16 -12.04
N VAL A 73 -16.00 6.16 -11.25
CA VAL A 73 -17.38 6.68 -11.27
C VAL A 73 -17.73 7.22 -12.66
N ALA A 74 -16.88 8.05 -13.27
CA ALA A 74 -17.07 8.60 -14.61
C ALA A 74 -17.25 7.50 -15.67
N ARG A 75 -16.54 6.36 -15.54
CA ARG A 75 -16.71 5.18 -16.40
C ARG A 75 -18.12 4.60 -16.33
N TRP A 76 -18.73 4.54 -15.14
CA TRP A 76 -20.11 4.06 -14.95
C TRP A 76 -21.15 5.03 -15.52
N PHE A 77 -20.84 6.33 -15.51
CA PHE A 77 -21.66 7.36 -16.18
C PHE A 77 -21.45 7.43 -17.70
N GLY A 78 -20.59 6.57 -18.27
CA GLY A 78 -20.33 6.53 -19.71
C GLY A 78 -19.36 7.59 -20.22
N TRP A 79 -18.69 8.33 -19.34
CA TRP A 79 -17.68 9.35 -19.68
C TRP A 79 -16.26 8.80 -19.85
N ALA A 80 -16.13 7.51 -20.13
CA ALA A 80 -14.84 6.91 -20.40
C ALA A 80 -14.43 7.08 -21.86
N ALA A 81 -13.12 7.03 -22.10
CA ALA A 81 -12.55 7.06 -23.44
C ALA A 81 -13.18 5.95 -24.31
N PRO A 82 -13.74 6.30 -25.49
CA PRO A 82 -14.21 5.29 -26.43
C PRO A 82 -13.01 4.51 -26.98
N ASN A 83 -13.20 3.19 -27.20
CA ASN A 83 -12.22 2.29 -27.80
C ASN A 83 -10.97 1.92 -26.95
N LEU A 84 -11.09 1.85 -25.61
CA LEU A 84 -10.05 1.21 -24.80
C LEU A 84 -9.92 -0.28 -25.18
N SER A 85 -8.72 -0.70 -25.56
CA SER A 85 -8.39 -2.10 -25.75
C SER A 85 -8.46 -2.86 -24.42
N GLN A 86 -8.63 -4.18 -24.50
CA GLN A 86 -8.70 -5.02 -23.29
C GLN A 86 -7.41 -4.95 -22.45
N GLU A 87 -6.26 -4.77 -23.09
CA GLU A 87 -4.97 -4.61 -22.42
C GLU A 87 -4.89 -3.31 -21.61
N GLU A 88 -5.34 -2.20 -22.20
CA GLU A 88 -5.40 -0.91 -21.51
C GLU A 88 -6.38 -0.95 -20.33
N TYR A 89 -7.48 -1.69 -20.47
CA TYR A 89 -8.45 -1.90 -19.39
C TYR A 89 -7.83 -2.62 -18.19
N LEU A 90 -7.10 -3.71 -18.43
CA LEU A 90 -6.43 -4.45 -17.37
C LEU A 90 -5.32 -3.61 -16.71
N ALA A 91 -4.56 -2.86 -17.52
CA ALA A 91 -3.55 -1.93 -17.00
C ALA A 91 -4.16 -0.86 -16.09
N LEU A 92 -5.30 -0.26 -16.48
CA LEU A 92 -6.01 0.73 -15.67
C LEU A 92 -6.49 0.15 -14.33
N TRP A 93 -7.04 -1.07 -14.32
CA TRP A 93 -7.43 -1.72 -13.06
C TRP A 93 -6.25 -2.06 -12.16
N ASN A 94 -5.13 -2.52 -12.72
CA ASN A 94 -3.92 -2.77 -11.95
C ASN A 94 -3.40 -1.49 -11.28
N ILE A 95 -3.48 -0.34 -11.96
CA ILE A 95 -3.09 0.97 -11.40
C ILE A 95 -4.01 1.36 -10.24
N VAL A 96 -5.32 1.13 -10.39
CA VAL A 96 -6.31 1.38 -9.33
C VAL A 96 -6.05 0.46 -8.13
N GLU A 97 -5.84 -0.83 -8.37
CA GLU A 97 -5.57 -1.83 -7.32
C GLU A 97 -4.27 -1.52 -6.59
N PHE A 98 -3.20 -1.14 -7.31
CA PHE A 98 -1.97 -0.64 -6.71
C PHE A 98 -2.20 0.61 -5.86
N GLY A 99 -3.10 1.50 -6.30
CA GLY A 99 -3.48 2.69 -5.56
C GLY A 99 -4.21 2.39 -4.24
N ILE A 100 -5.17 1.46 -4.26
CA ILE A 100 -6.02 1.13 -3.11
C ILE A 100 -5.34 0.12 -2.17
N GLY A 101 -4.57 -0.81 -2.72
CA GLY A 101 -4.03 -1.98 -2.06
C GLY A 101 -2.56 -1.88 -1.65
N GLY A 102 -1.72 -1.17 -2.43
CA GLY A 102 -0.27 -1.18 -2.23
C GLY A 102 0.36 -2.56 -2.41
#